data_AF-A0A6P7KWD2-F1
#
_entry.id   AF-A0A6P7KWD2-F1
#
_cell.length_a   1.000
_cell.length_b   1.000
_cell.length_c   1.000
_cell.angle_alpha   90.00
_cell.angle_beta   90.00
_cell.angle_gamma   90.00
#
_symmetry.space_group_name_H-M   'P 1'
#
loop_
_entity.id
_entity.type
_entity.pdbx_description
1 polymer ?
#
loop_
_entity_poly.entity_id
_entity_poly.type
_entity_poly.pdbx_seq_one_letter_code
_entity_poly.pdbx_strand_id
1 'polypeptide(L)'
;METPRIRASPLLLPLLLLAELCVGYRPVVIVHGIFDGPKQFETLSSFITKAHPGTVVKVIDLYDYMASVKPLWRQVRGFRKAIRPIIQQAPQGVHLLCFSQGGLICRALLSKIPNHNVNTFISLSSPLAGQYGDTDYLNWIFPDTMKKIVFEFCYRCRSKVSVCDYWNDPHHRTLYLHSNRFLPVLNGETPHRHMEEWRENFLRIKKLVLIGGPDDGVITPWQSSYFGFYDSNEQVVEMKNQEFYRRDTFGLKELDARGAVSVCVQAGVKHTHWHSNHTVFVNCMEKWLT
;
A
#
# COMPACT_ATOMS: atom_id res chain seq x y z
N MET A 1 51.35 71.36 2.03
CA MET A 1 50.22 70.76 1.30
C MET A 1 50.58 69.32 1.05
N GLU A 2 50.20 68.43 1.96
CA GLU A 2 50.43 66.99 1.84
C GLU A 2 49.14 66.32 1.34
N THR A 3 49.24 65.62 0.23
CA THR A 3 48.15 64.82 -0.34
C THR A 3 48.06 63.47 0.37
N PRO A 4 46.88 63.02 0.87
CA PRO A 4 46.76 61.71 1.48
C PRO A 4 46.62 60.62 0.40
N ARG A 5 47.44 59.57 0.50
CA ARG A 5 47.31 58.34 -0.28
C ARG A 5 46.17 57.50 0.27
N ILE A 6 45.13 57.29 -0.54
CA ILE A 6 44.05 56.35 -0.27
C ILE A 6 44.57 54.93 -0.57
N ARG A 7 44.71 54.09 0.45
CA ARG A 7 44.94 52.64 0.28
C ARG A 7 43.61 51.97 -0.05
N ALA A 8 43.51 51.39 -1.24
CA ALA A 8 42.41 50.51 -1.61
C ALA A 8 42.57 49.17 -0.86
N SER A 9 41.60 48.83 -0.03
CA SER A 9 41.46 47.51 0.59
C SER A 9 40.86 46.54 -0.43
N PRO A 10 41.41 45.32 -0.62
CA PRO A 10 40.78 44.33 -1.48
C PRO A 10 39.53 43.79 -0.78
N LEU A 11 38.35 44.01 -1.38
CA LEU A 11 37.12 43.31 -1.00
C LEU A 11 37.31 41.82 -1.29
N LEU A 12 37.49 41.01 -0.24
CA LEU A 12 37.31 39.57 -0.30
C LEU A 12 35.81 39.29 -0.45
N LEU A 13 35.39 38.97 -1.67
CA LEU A 13 34.05 38.41 -1.93
C LEU A 13 34.01 36.99 -1.33
N PRO A 14 33.10 36.68 -0.39
CA PRO A 14 32.94 35.31 0.05
C PRO A 14 32.25 34.55 -1.09
N LEU A 15 32.96 33.59 -1.67
CA LEU A 15 32.41 32.62 -2.62
C LEU A 15 31.43 31.73 -1.84
N LEU A 16 30.15 32.13 -1.81
CA LEU A 16 29.06 31.28 -1.34
C LEU A 16 28.92 30.11 -2.32
N LEU A 17 29.64 29.03 -2.05
CA LEU A 17 29.35 27.70 -2.57
C LEU A 17 27.94 27.33 -2.08
N LEU A 18 26.93 27.65 -2.89
CA LEU A 18 25.65 26.94 -2.85
C LEU A 18 25.97 25.49 -3.16
N ALA A 19 26.21 24.70 -2.10
CA ALA A 19 26.01 23.28 -2.19
C ALA A 19 24.53 23.09 -2.52
N GLU A 20 24.21 22.94 -3.80
CA GLU A 20 23.02 22.21 -4.19
C GLU A 20 23.15 20.86 -3.51
N LEU A 21 22.49 20.71 -2.36
CA LEU A 21 22.13 19.41 -1.86
C LEU A 21 21.33 18.80 -3.00
N CYS A 22 21.97 17.95 -3.80
CA CYS A 22 21.29 17.00 -4.66
C CYS A 22 20.50 16.10 -3.70
N VAL A 23 19.30 16.57 -3.31
CA VAL A 23 18.35 15.78 -2.54
C VAL A 23 17.85 14.73 -3.51
N GLY A 24 18.56 13.61 -3.59
CA GLY A 24 18.13 12.46 -4.38
C GLY A 24 16.77 11.98 -3.87
N TYR A 25 15.91 11.61 -4.82
CA TYR A 25 14.61 11.02 -4.52
C TYR A 25 14.75 9.77 -3.66
N ARG A 26 13.79 9.56 -2.74
CA ARG A 26 13.77 8.35 -1.92
C ARG A 26 13.56 7.10 -2.79
N PRO A 27 14.19 5.97 -2.45
CA PRO A 27 13.92 4.72 -3.15
C PRO A 27 12.44 4.34 -3.11
N VAL A 28 11.91 3.84 -4.22
CA VAL A 28 10.55 3.33 -4.33
C VAL A 28 10.60 1.82 -4.39
N VAL A 29 10.01 1.15 -3.40
CA VAL A 29 9.89 -0.31 -3.36
C VAL A 29 8.49 -0.69 -3.80
N ILE A 30 8.40 -1.54 -4.82
CA ILE A 30 7.14 -2.00 -5.41
C ILE A 30 6.85 -3.43 -4.98
N VAL A 31 5.63 -3.67 -4.52
CA VAL A 31 5.09 -5.01 -4.18
C VAL A 31 3.89 -5.30 -5.07
N HIS A 32 4.02 -6.35 -5.87
CA HIS A 32 3.02 -6.73 -6.87
C HIS A 32 1.78 -7.42 -6.26
N GLY A 33 0.77 -7.63 -7.11
CA GLY A 33 -0.50 -8.27 -6.77
C GLY A 33 -0.49 -9.78 -7.00
N ILE A 34 -1.69 -10.37 -6.95
CA ILE A 34 -1.90 -11.77 -7.28
C ILE A 34 -1.62 -12.02 -8.76
N PHE A 35 -0.91 -13.10 -9.05
CA PHE A 35 -0.51 -13.54 -10.40
C PHE A 35 0.42 -12.64 -11.21
N ASP A 36 0.91 -11.54 -10.61
CA ASP A 36 1.91 -10.67 -11.20
C ASP A 36 3.34 -11.03 -10.77
N GLY A 37 4.32 -10.35 -11.38
CA GLY A 37 5.72 -10.28 -10.97
C GLY A 37 6.35 -8.95 -11.45
N PRO A 38 7.68 -8.79 -11.41
CA PRO A 38 8.36 -7.55 -11.81
C PRO A 38 8.04 -7.06 -13.22
N LYS A 39 7.80 -7.96 -14.17
CA LYS A 39 7.53 -7.64 -15.58
C LYS A 39 6.34 -6.69 -15.75
N GLN A 40 5.28 -6.88 -14.97
CA GLN A 40 4.06 -6.05 -15.06
C GLN A 40 4.29 -4.60 -14.62
N PHE A 41 5.39 -4.31 -13.91
CA PHE A 41 5.71 -2.99 -13.36
C PHE A 41 6.79 -2.23 -14.14
N GLU A 42 7.22 -2.72 -15.31
CA GLU A 42 8.18 -2.02 -16.17
C GLU A 42 7.67 -0.63 -16.57
N THR A 43 6.39 -0.53 -16.97
CA THR A 43 5.76 0.74 -17.36
C THR A 43 5.72 1.73 -16.19
N LEU A 44 5.26 1.30 -15.01
CA LEU A 44 5.24 2.16 -13.82
C LEU A 44 6.63 2.62 -13.41
N SER A 45 7.61 1.70 -13.46
CA SER A 45 9.01 2.01 -13.15
C SER A 45 9.57 3.04 -14.13
N SER A 46 9.20 2.96 -15.41
CA SER A 46 9.54 3.96 -16.42
C SER A 46 8.90 5.32 -16.13
N PHE A 47 7.64 5.37 -15.71
CA PHE A 47 6.99 6.64 -15.33
C PHE A 47 7.71 7.30 -14.16
N ILE A 48 7.98 6.53 -13.09
CA ILE A 48 8.67 7.04 -11.89
C ILE A 48 10.07 7.57 -12.25
N THR A 49 10.87 6.79 -13.00
CA THR A 49 12.25 7.18 -13.34
C THR A 49 12.33 8.36 -14.30
N LYS A 50 11.32 8.53 -15.19
CA LYS A 50 11.23 9.70 -16.07
C LYS A 50 10.83 10.98 -15.32
N ALA A 51 9.84 10.89 -14.44
CA ALA A 51 9.39 12.02 -13.63
C ALA A 51 10.44 12.43 -12.60
N HIS A 52 11.10 11.45 -11.99
CA HIS A 52 12.09 11.65 -10.93
C HIS A 52 13.44 11.01 -11.30
N PRO A 53 14.24 11.67 -12.17
CA PRO A 53 15.54 11.15 -12.58
C PRO A 53 16.45 10.83 -11.40
N GLY A 54 17.08 9.65 -11.42
CA GLY A 54 17.95 9.16 -10.35
C GLY A 54 17.23 8.41 -9.21
N THR A 55 15.89 8.34 -9.22
CA THR A 55 15.15 7.52 -8.25
C THR A 55 15.48 6.04 -8.41
N VAL A 56 15.85 5.39 -7.31
CA VAL A 56 16.01 3.93 -7.27
C VAL A 56 14.64 3.28 -7.15
N VAL A 57 14.18 2.61 -8.21
CA VAL A 57 12.94 1.82 -8.20
C VAL A 57 13.30 0.35 -8.07
N LYS A 58 12.76 -0.32 -7.05
CA LYS A 58 12.99 -1.74 -6.80
C LYS A 58 11.68 -2.50 -6.71
N VAL A 59 11.36 -3.25 -7.76
CA VAL A 59 10.27 -4.22 -7.75
C VAL A 59 10.79 -5.49 -7.10
N ILE A 60 10.12 -5.96 -6.04
CA ILE A 60 10.56 -7.15 -5.31
C ILE A 60 10.04 -8.40 -6.03
N ASP A 61 10.96 -9.19 -6.59
CA ASP A 61 10.74 -10.50 -7.20
C ASP A 61 10.60 -11.56 -6.09
N LEU A 62 9.38 -11.76 -5.60
CA LEU A 62 9.09 -12.74 -4.57
C LEU A 62 7.60 -13.08 -4.55
N TYR A 63 7.29 -14.36 -4.63
CA TYR A 63 5.90 -14.86 -4.75
C TYR A 63 5.24 -14.49 -6.07
N ASP A 64 6.02 -14.40 -7.14
CA ASP A 64 5.54 -14.13 -8.49
C ASP A 64 4.54 -15.19 -9.01
N TYR A 65 3.61 -14.73 -9.84
CA TYR A 65 2.65 -15.57 -10.57
C TYR A 65 1.90 -16.51 -9.63
N MET A 66 1.93 -17.82 -9.88
CA MET A 66 1.28 -18.84 -9.05
C MET A 66 1.76 -18.84 -7.59
N ALA A 67 2.96 -18.35 -7.30
CA ALA A 67 3.45 -18.33 -5.92
C ALA A 67 2.71 -17.31 -5.04
N SER A 68 2.01 -16.34 -5.64
CA SER A 68 1.20 -15.31 -4.96
C SER A 68 -0.07 -15.87 -4.31
N VAL A 69 -0.45 -17.12 -4.63
CA VAL A 69 -1.60 -17.76 -3.97
C VAL A 69 -1.24 -18.34 -2.59
N LYS A 70 0.04 -18.30 -2.19
CA LYS A 70 0.48 -18.75 -0.86
C LYS A 70 -0.08 -17.84 0.25
N PRO A 71 -0.31 -18.35 1.48
CA PRO A 71 -0.90 -17.56 2.57
C PRO A 71 -0.19 -16.21 2.80
N LEU A 72 -0.95 -15.15 3.02
CA LEU A 72 -0.43 -13.79 3.15
C LEU A 72 0.56 -13.66 4.30
N TRP A 73 0.35 -14.34 5.43
CA TRP A 73 1.36 -14.33 6.50
C TRP A 73 2.69 -14.97 6.10
N ARG A 74 2.69 -15.92 5.16
CA ARG A 74 3.93 -16.46 4.59
C ARG A 74 4.58 -15.40 3.70
N GLN A 75 3.80 -14.73 2.86
CA GLN A 75 4.28 -13.67 1.99
C GLN A 75 4.88 -12.50 2.77
N VAL A 76 4.17 -11.99 3.78
CA VAL A 76 4.63 -10.94 4.69
C VAL A 76 5.97 -11.31 5.33
N ARG A 77 6.19 -12.57 5.74
CA ARG A 77 7.50 -12.99 6.27
C ARG A 77 8.61 -12.92 5.22
N GLY A 78 8.32 -13.31 3.98
CA GLY A 78 9.27 -13.25 2.87
C GLY A 78 9.61 -11.82 2.47
N PHE A 79 8.60 -11.00 2.16
CA PHE A 79 8.79 -9.59 1.83
C PHE A 79 9.46 -8.81 2.96
N ARG A 80 9.17 -9.10 4.23
CA ARG A 80 9.87 -8.47 5.36
C ARG A 80 11.37 -8.71 5.31
N LYS A 81 11.80 -9.94 4.98
CA LYS A 81 13.23 -10.27 4.86
C LYS A 81 13.88 -9.53 3.70
N ALA A 82 13.18 -9.40 2.57
CA ALA A 82 13.68 -8.72 1.38
C ALA A 82 13.73 -7.20 1.52
N ILE A 83 12.72 -6.60 2.16
CA ILE A 83 12.54 -5.14 2.23
C ILE A 83 13.29 -4.51 3.41
N ARG A 84 13.46 -5.23 4.53
CA ARG A 84 14.13 -4.68 5.72
C ARG A 84 15.53 -4.11 5.43
N PRO A 85 16.43 -4.78 4.67
CA PRO A 85 17.72 -4.21 4.32
C PRO A 85 17.61 -2.92 3.51
N ILE A 86 16.62 -2.81 2.61
CA ILE A 86 16.40 -1.63 1.78
C ILE A 86 15.98 -0.43 2.66
N ILE A 87 15.04 -0.65 3.58
CA ILE A 87 14.61 0.34 4.59
C ILE A 87 15.81 0.81 5.42
N GLN A 88 16.67 -0.11 5.85
CA GLN A 88 17.84 0.20 6.70
C GLN A 88 18.95 0.96 5.96
N GLN A 89 19.10 0.73 4.65
CA GLN A 89 20.13 1.39 3.83
C GLN A 89 19.71 2.77 3.33
N ALA A 90 18.44 3.15 3.46
CA ALA A 90 17.90 4.43 3.03
C ALA A 90 17.62 5.32 4.25
N PRO A 91 18.60 6.07 4.81
CA PRO A 91 18.43 6.84 6.05
C PRO A 91 17.34 7.92 5.92
N GLN A 92 17.12 8.44 4.72
CA GLN A 92 16.08 9.44 4.43
C GLN A 92 14.67 8.83 4.25
N GLY A 93 14.55 7.50 4.34
CA GLY A 93 13.30 6.77 4.16
C GLY A 93 13.12 6.22 2.75
N VAL A 94 12.06 5.43 2.58
CA VAL A 94 11.63 4.83 1.31
C VAL A 94 10.14 5.09 1.08
N HIS A 95 9.69 4.98 -0.16
CA HIS A 95 8.27 4.85 -0.48
C HIS A 95 7.93 3.37 -0.74
N LEU A 96 6.75 2.94 -0.30
CA LEU A 96 6.17 1.67 -0.71
C LEU A 96 5.02 1.94 -1.68
N LEU A 97 5.04 1.27 -2.83
CA LEU A 97 3.93 1.28 -3.78
C LEU A 97 3.46 -0.15 -3.98
N CYS A 98 2.24 -0.45 -3.57
CA CYS A 98 1.78 -1.82 -3.44
C CYS A 98 0.45 -2.00 -4.16
N PHE A 99 0.42 -2.90 -5.13
CA PHE A 99 -0.69 -3.09 -6.04
C PHE A 99 -1.57 -4.27 -5.62
N SER A 100 -2.90 -4.11 -5.69
CA SER A 100 -3.86 -5.20 -5.49
C SER A 100 -3.61 -5.94 -4.16
N GLN A 101 -3.42 -7.26 -4.16
CA GLN A 101 -3.06 -8.03 -2.97
C GLN A 101 -1.80 -7.47 -2.24
N GLY A 102 -0.87 -6.87 -2.97
CA GLY A 102 0.34 -6.25 -2.42
C GLY A 102 0.06 -5.18 -1.38
N GLY A 103 -1.05 -4.43 -1.49
CA GLY A 103 -1.42 -3.42 -0.49
C GLY A 103 -1.68 -4.01 0.90
N LEU A 104 -2.32 -5.19 0.97
CA LEU A 104 -2.51 -5.91 2.23
C LEU A 104 -1.19 -6.41 2.81
N ILE A 105 -0.28 -6.90 1.95
CA ILE A 105 1.06 -7.33 2.34
C ILE A 105 1.83 -6.14 2.93
N CYS A 106 1.86 -5.00 2.24
CA CYS A 106 2.53 -3.79 2.70
C CYS A 106 1.93 -3.26 3.99
N ARG A 107 0.60 -3.20 4.12
CA ARG A 107 -0.06 -2.80 5.36
C ARG A 107 0.38 -3.69 6.53
N ALA A 108 0.39 -5.01 6.34
CA ALA A 108 0.86 -5.96 7.35
C ALA A 108 2.37 -5.85 7.65
N LEU A 109 3.20 -5.50 6.67
CA LEU A 109 4.62 -5.21 6.87
C LEU A 109 4.80 -3.98 7.75
N LEU A 110 4.11 -2.89 7.45
CA LEU A 110 4.18 -1.62 8.18
C LEU A 110 3.70 -1.79 9.62
N SER A 111 2.70 -2.63 9.87
CA SER A 111 2.30 -2.98 11.24
C SER A 111 3.34 -3.82 11.99
N LYS A 112 4.23 -4.57 11.31
CA LYS A 112 5.11 -5.58 11.95
C LYS A 112 6.60 -5.28 11.90
N ILE A 113 7.00 -4.22 11.23
CA ILE A 113 8.39 -3.77 11.19
C ILE A 113 8.51 -2.61 12.18
N PRO A 114 9.05 -2.85 13.39
CA PRO A 114 9.28 -1.77 14.32
C PRO A 114 10.29 -0.80 13.72
N ASN A 115 10.11 0.50 14.01
CA ASN A 115 11.04 1.56 13.62
C ASN A 115 11.29 1.67 12.09
N HIS A 116 10.36 1.23 11.24
CA HIS A 116 10.49 1.50 9.81
C HIS A 116 10.50 3.01 9.53
N ASN A 117 11.15 3.41 8.43
CA ASN A 117 11.26 4.78 7.95
C ASN A 117 10.51 5.01 6.63
N VAL A 118 9.50 4.18 6.33
CA VAL A 118 8.62 4.36 5.18
C VAL A 118 7.93 5.73 5.25
N ASN A 119 8.14 6.56 4.22
CA ASN A 119 7.58 7.90 4.12
C ASN A 119 6.15 7.84 3.56
N THR A 120 6.01 7.38 2.31
CA THR A 120 4.71 7.20 1.65
C THR A 120 4.42 5.72 1.52
N PHE A 121 3.21 5.32 1.90
CA PHE A 121 2.60 4.07 1.48
C PHE A 121 1.50 4.38 0.46
N ILE A 122 1.75 4.03 -0.81
CA ILE A 122 0.78 4.07 -1.89
C ILE A 122 0.14 2.69 -2.01
N SER A 123 -1.15 2.61 -1.70
CA SER A 123 -1.98 1.43 -1.91
C SER A 123 -2.73 1.60 -3.23
N LEU A 124 -2.31 0.86 -4.26
CA LEU A 124 -2.84 0.94 -5.61
C LEU A 124 -3.90 -0.15 -5.83
N SER A 125 -5.17 0.25 -5.82
CA SER A 125 -6.36 -0.59 -5.98
C SER A 125 -6.30 -1.91 -5.22
N SER A 126 -6.09 -1.83 -3.91
CA SER A 126 -5.89 -2.99 -3.04
C SER A 126 -7.15 -3.31 -2.24
N PRO A 127 -7.53 -4.57 -2.00
CA PRO A 127 -8.71 -4.91 -1.21
C PRO A 127 -8.45 -4.72 0.29
N LEU A 128 -8.22 -3.48 0.75
CA LEU A 128 -7.75 -3.18 2.10
C LEU A 128 -8.76 -3.55 3.18
N ALA A 129 -10.06 -3.47 2.88
CA ALA A 129 -11.15 -3.95 3.74
C ALA A 129 -11.65 -5.36 3.36
N GLY A 130 -10.98 -6.02 2.42
CA GLY A 130 -11.28 -7.37 1.96
C GLY A 130 -11.92 -7.43 0.57
N GLN A 131 -12.29 -8.64 0.16
CA GLN A 131 -12.91 -8.97 -1.13
C GLN A 131 -14.19 -9.77 -0.89
N TYR A 132 -15.26 -9.45 -1.63
CA TYR A 132 -16.50 -10.21 -1.71
C TYR A 132 -17.22 -9.96 -3.05
N GLY A 133 -16.87 -10.73 -4.09
CA GLY A 133 -17.47 -10.57 -5.42
C GLY A 133 -17.09 -11.68 -6.38
N ASP A 134 -17.97 -11.94 -7.36
CA ASP A 134 -17.73 -12.85 -8.49
C ASP A 134 -16.85 -12.14 -9.53
N THR A 135 -15.66 -12.66 -9.81
CA THR A 135 -14.71 -12.06 -10.76
C THR A 135 -13.97 -13.13 -11.55
N ASP A 136 -13.40 -12.77 -12.70
CA ASP A 136 -12.59 -13.71 -13.49
C ASP A 136 -11.36 -14.22 -12.71
N TYR A 137 -10.77 -13.38 -11.85
CA TYR A 137 -9.71 -13.79 -10.94
C TYR A 137 -10.19 -14.83 -9.91
N LEU A 138 -11.42 -14.65 -9.41
CA LEU A 138 -12.03 -15.64 -8.52
C LEU A 138 -12.25 -16.96 -9.27
N ASN A 139 -12.76 -16.92 -10.50
CA ASN A 139 -12.97 -18.11 -11.33
C ASN A 139 -11.67 -18.87 -11.63
N TRP A 140 -10.54 -18.16 -11.79
CA TRP A 140 -9.25 -18.83 -12.00
C TRP A 140 -8.77 -19.59 -10.74
N ILE A 141 -9.08 -19.09 -9.55
CA ILE A 141 -8.64 -19.66 -8.26
C ILE A 141 -9.64 -20.70 -7.76
N PHE A 142 -10.93 -20.44 -7.97
CA PHE A 142 -12.06 -21.28 -7.61
C PHE A 142 -12.92 -21.50 -8.87
N PRO A 143 -12.51 -22.40 -9.78
CA PRO A 143 -13.33 -22.74 -10.94
C PRO A 143 -14.73 -23.14 -10.51
N ASP A 144 -15.73 -22.69 -11.27
CA ASP A 144 -17.15 -23.02 -11.08
C ASP A 144 -17.75 -22.64 -9.71
N THR A 145 -17.13 -21.69 -8.99
CA THR A 145 -17.50 -21.30 -7.62
C THR A 145 -18.12 -19.90 -7.55
N MET A 146 -19.33 -19.78 -7.03
CA MET A 146 -19.97 -18.48 -6.74
C MET A 146 -19.44 -17.85 -5.44
N LYS A 147 -19.41 -16.52 -5.34
CA LYS A 147 -19.00 -15.77 -4.13
C LYS A 147 -19.71 -16.28 -2.87
N LYS A 148 -20.99 -16.66 -3.01
CA LYS A 148 -21.82 -17.17 -1.91
C LYS A 148 -21.38 -18.52 -1.35
N ILE A 149 -20.48 -19.25 -2.01
CA ILE A 149 -19.98 -20.56 -1.55
C ILE A 149 -18.47 -20.55 -1.25
N VAL A 150 -17.75 -19.48 -1.58
CA VAL A 150 -16.32 -19.32 -1.25
C VAL A 150 -16.05 -19.45 0.25
N PHE A 151 -17.01 -19.06 1.09
CA PHE A 151 -16.90 -19.18 2.55
C PHE A 151 -16.75 -20.64 3.02
N GLU A 152 -17.32 -21.62 2.31
CA GLU A 152 -17.19 -23.04 2.64
C GLU A 152 -15.71 -23.44 2.54
N PHE A 153 -15.07 -23.09 1.42
CA PHE A 153 -13.67 -23.36 1.19
C PHE A 153 -12.76 -22.55 2.12
N CYS A 154 -12.98 -21.24 2.23
CA CYS A 154 -12.10 -20.37 2.99
C CYS A 154 -12.24 -20.54 4.50
N TYR A 155 -13.46 -20.72 5.02
CA TYR A 155 -13.70 -20.71 6.46
C TYR A 155 -13.97 -22.08 7.06
N ARG A 156 -14.68 -22.98 6.36
CA ARG A 156 -14.92 -24.34 6.86
C ARG A 156 -13.77 -25.28 6.55
N CYS A 157 -13.27 -25.29 5.31
CA CYS A 157 -12.08 -26.08 4.94
C CYS A 157 -10.76 -25.44 5.40
N ARG A 158 -10.79 -24.16 5.82
CA ARG A 158 -9.62 -23.40 6.31
C ARG A 158 -8.45 -23.43 5.33
N SER A 159 -8.77 -23.34 4.05
CA SER A 159 -7.82 -23.48 2.96
C SER A 159 -6.72 -22.43 3.01
N LYS A 160 -5.49 -22.85 2.74
CA LYS A 160 -4.27 -22.03 2.84
C LYS A 160 -3.96 -21.29 1.53
N VAL A 161 -4.95 -20.57 1.01
CA VAL A 161 -4.86 -19.77 -0.22
C VAL A 161 -4.96 -18.28 0.11
N SER A 162 -4.16 -17.43 -0.51
CA SER A 162 -4.08 -15.99 -0.17
C SER A 162 -5.41 -15.27 -0.26
N VAL A 163 -6.26 -15.58 -1.24
CA VAL A 163 -7.61 -14.98 -1.34
C VAL A 163 -8.44 -15.22 -0.08
N CYS A 164 -8.35 -16.40 0.52
CA CYS A 164 -9.08 -16.71 1.76
C CYS A 164 -8.61 -15.89 2.96
N ASP A 165 -7.38 -15.39 2.94
CA ASP A 165 -6.83 -14.52 3.99
C ASP A 165 -7.48 -13.12 3.97
N TYR A 166 -8.17 -12.73 2.90
CA TYR A 166 -8.90 -11.46 2.81
C TYR A 166 -10.29 -11.54 2.18
N TRP A 167 -10.82 -12.76 2.00
CA TRP A 167 -12.25 -12.95 1.76
C TRP A 167 -13.00 -12.44 2.99
N ASN A 168 -13.86 -11.45 2.80
CA ASN A 168 -14.63 -10.80 3.86
C ASN A 168 -16.11 -10.95 3.54
N ASP A 169 -16.69 -12.07 3.94
CA ASP A 169 -18.10 -12.37 3.70
C ASP A 169 -19.01 -11.61 4.69
N PRO A 170 -19.85 -10.67 4.24
CA PRO A 170 -20.75 -9.92 5.11
C PRO A 170 -21.90 -10.77 5.69
N HIS A 171 -22.19 -11.95 5.09
CA HIS A 171 -23.27 -12.85 5.51
C HIS A 171 -22.81 -13.92 6.51
N HIS A 172 -21.49 -14.17 6.56
CA HIS A 172 -20.89 -15.19 7.42
C HIS A 172 -19.87 -14.59 8.40
N ARG A 173 -20.22 -13.45 9.00
CA ARG A 173 -19.31 -12.67 9.87
C ARG A 173 -18.71 -13.46 11.04
N THR A 174 -19.49 -14.30 11.71
CA THR A 174 -18.98 -15.16 12.80
C THR A 174 -17.91 -16.13 12.29
N LEU A 175 -18.13 -16.76 11.14
CA LEU A 175 -17.14 -17.66 10.52
C LEU A 175 -15.91 -16.89 10.03
N TYR A 176 -16.09 -15.72 9.42
CA TYR A 176 -14.98 -14.85 9.02
C TYR A 176 -14.08 -14.51 10.21
N LEU A 177 -14.64 -13.99 11.31
CA LEU A 177 -13.87 -13.57 12.49
C LEU A 177 -13.14 -14.73 13.17
N HIS A 178 -13.73 -15.94 13.13
CA HIS A 178 -13.17 -17.13 13.76
C HIS A 178 -12.11 -17.84 12.89
N SER A 179 -12.36 -17.96 11.58
CA SER A 179 -11.56 -18.77 10.67
C SER A 179 -10.49 -17.99 9.92
N ASN A 180 -10.76 -16.74 9.49
CA ASN A 180 -9.77 -15.93 8.80
C ASN A 180 -8.71 -15.46 9.81
N ARG A 181 -7.43 -15.76 9.53
CA ARG A 181 -6.31 -15.47 10.42
C ARG A 181 -5.46 -14.29 9.98
N PHE A 182 -5.83 -13.61 8.91
CA PHE A 182 -5.08 -12.48 8.36
C PHE A 182 -5.87 -11.18 8.47
N LEU A 183 -6.92 -10.98 7.64
CA LEU A 183 -7.60 -9.69 7.55
C LEU A 183 -8.25 -9.21 8.86
N PRO A 184 -9.05 -10.01 9.59
CA PRO A 184 -9.66 -9.53 10.84
C PRO A 184 -8.63 -9.30 11.94
N VAL A 185 -7.51 -10.03 11.91
CA VAL A 185 -6.39 -9.80 12.83
C VAL A 185 -5.71 -8.48 12.49
N LEU A 186 -5.41 -8.24 11.22
CA LEU A 186 -4.76 -7.01 10.75
C LEU A 186 -5.65 -5.76 10.93
N ASN A 187 -6.97 -5.91 10.85
CA ASN A 187 -7.94 -4.85 11.09
C ASN A 187 -8.26 -4.64 12.58
N GLY A 188 -7.73 -5.47 13.48
CA GLY A 188 -8.06 -5.41 14.91
C GLY A 188 -9.51 -5.77 15.23
N GLU A 189 -10.20 -6.47 14.32
CA GLU A 189 -11.54 -7.01 14.53
C GLU A 189 -11.49 -8.25 15.44
N THR A 190 -10.42 -9.04 15.32
CA THR A 190 -10.11 -10.15 16.22
C THR A 190 -8.96 -9.74 17.15
N PRO A 191 -9.20 -9.62 18.47
CA PRO A 191 -8.18 -9.19 19.42
C PRO A 191 -6.90 -10.05 19.41
N HIS A 192 -5.74 -9.41 19.54
CA HIS A 192 -4.47 -10.10 19.73
C HIS A 192 -3.49 -9.25 20.56
N ARG A 193 -2.51 -9.92 21.19
CA ARG A 193 -1.56 -9.28 22.14
C ARG A 193 -0.64 -8.20 21.56
N HIS A 194 -0.65 -7.98 20.24
CA HIS A 194 0.26 -7.05 19.55
C HIS A 194 -0.49 -5.88 18.92
N MET A 195 -1.77 -5.68 19.23
CA MET A 195 -2.58 -4.65 18.57
C MET A 195 -2.01 -3.25 18.74
N GLU A 196 -1.61 -2.88 19.96
CA GLU A 196 -0.99 -1.59 20.25
C GLU A 196 0.33 -1.42 19.47
N GLU A 197 1.23 -2.40 19.55
CA GLU A 197 2.49 -2.38 18.79
C GLU A 197 2.25 -2.21 17.29
N TRP A 198 1.25 -2.91 16.72
CA TRP A 198 0.94 -2.87 15.30
C TRP A 198 0.36 -1.52 14.86
N ARG A 199 -0.50 -0.94 15.71
CA ARG A 199 -1.03 0.41 15.54
C ARG A 199 0.10 1.43 15.54
N GLU A 200 0.96 1.42 16.56
CA GLU A 200 2.06 2.37 16.69
C GLU A 200 3.05 2.26 15.52
N ASN A 201 3.33 1.05 15.04
CA ASN A 201 4.16 0.87 13.86
C ASN A 201 3.49 1.45 12.61
N PHE A 202 2.22 1.16 12.36
CA PHE A 202 1.52 1.68 11.18
C PHE A 202 1.44 3.21 11.17
N LEU A 203 1.26 3.84 12.34
CA LEU A 203 1.24 5.29 12.52
C LEU A 203 2.57 6.00 12.17
N ARG A 204 3.66 5.26 11.90
CA ARG A 204 4.95 5.86 11.56
C ARG A 204 4.99 6.41 10.12
N ILE A 205 4.13 5.94 9.23
CA ILE A 205 4.09 6.44 7.85
C ILE A 205 3.74 7.92 7.82
N LYS A 206 4.38 8.70 6.94
CA LYS A 206 4.07 10.13 6.79
C LYS A 206 2.85 10.36 5.92
N LYS A 207 2.66 9.52 4.90
CA LYS A 207 1.51 9.59 4.00
C LYS A 207 0.97 8.19 3.67
N LEU A 208 -0.36 8.07 3.68
CA LEU A 208 -1.11 6.95 3.16
C LEU A 208 -1.88 7.44 1.93
N VAL A 209 -1.57 6.91 0.76
CA VAL A 209 -2.22 7.25 -0.51
C VAL A 209 -3.07 6.05 -0.94
N LEU A 210 -4.38 6.26 -1.02
CA LEU A 210 -5.37 5.24 -1.34
C LEU A 210 -5.89 5.50 -2.75
N ILE A 211 -5.61 4.60 -3.69
CA ILE A 211 -5.97 4.75 -5.10
C ILE A 211 -6.94 3.63 -5.48
N GLY A 212 -8.01 3.96 -6.19
CA GLY A 212 -8.96 2.99 -6.72
C GLY A 212 -10.02 3.66 -7.59
N GLY A 213 -10.97 2.90 -8.11
CA GLY A 213 -11.99 3.46 -9.00
C GLY A 213 -13.15 2.52 -9.31
N PRO A 214 -14.30 3.07 -9.75
CA PRO A 214 -15.53 2.32 -9.97
C PRO A 214 -15.41 1.28 -11.08
N ASP A 215 -14.55 1.52 -12.07
CA ASP A 215 -14.41 0.68 -13.25
C ASP A 215 -13.35 -0.43 -13.11
N ASP A 216 -12.77 -0.61 -11.91
CA ASP A 216 -11.72 -1.57 -11.61
C ASP A 216 -12.08 -2.99 -12.10
N GLY A 217 -13.29 -3.45 -11.79
CA GLY A 217 -13.84 -4.70 -12.29
C GLY A 217 -13.30 -5.97 -11.62
N VAL A 218 -12.42 -5.86 -10.61
CA VAL A 218 -11.92 -7.00 -9.82
C VAL A 218 -12.15 -6.76 -8.32
N ILE A 219 -11.65 -5.66 -7.78
CA ILE A 219 -11.85 -5.32 -6.37
C ILE A 219 -13.33 -5.09 -6.13
N THR A 220 -13.93 -5.91 -5.28
CA THR A 220 -15.38 -5.91 -5.02
C THR A 220 -15.65 -5.94 -3.52
N PRO A 221 -16.28 -4.89 -2.95
CA PRO A 221 -16.61 -3.62 -3.60
C PRO A 221 -15.34 -2.83 -3.93
N TRP A 222 -15.32 -2.04 -5.01
CA TRP A 222 -14.14 -1.29 -5.44
C TRP A 222 -13.67 -0.28 -4.38
N GLN A 223 -14.59 0.17 -3.53
CA GLN A 223 -14.35 1.04 -2.37
C GLN A 223 -13.44 0.39 -1.31
N SER A 224 -13.24 -0.93 -1.35
CA SER A 224 -12.25 -1.62 -0.52
C SER A 224 -10.83 -1.07 -0.72
N SER A 225 -10.57 -0.46 -1.89
CA SER A 225 -9.34 0.29 -2.22
C SER A 225 -9.03 1.45 -1.28
N TYR A 226 -10.06 1.99 -0.62
CA TYR A 226 -9.92 3.05 0.38
C TYR A 226 -10.74 2.73 1.64
N PHE A 227 -10.74 1.45 2.05
CA PHE A 227 -11.34 0.95 3.29
C PHE A 227 -12.88 1.05 3.39
N GLY A 228 -13.60 1.30 2.29
CA GLY A 228 -15.05 1.09 2.25
C GLY A 228 -15.40 -0.39 2.06
N PHE A 229 -16.49 -0.87 2.67
CA PHE A 229 -16.89 -2.27 2.53
C PHE A 229 -18.37 -2.49 2.79
N TYR A 230 -18.89 -3.66 2.39
CA TYR A 230 -20.28 -4.03 2.56
C TYR A 230 -20.72 -4.15 4.03
N ASP A 231 -21.96 -3.74 4.31
CA ASP A 231 -22.74 -4.20 5.45
C ASP A 231 -23.42 -5.56 5.16
N SER A 232 -24.25 -6.02 6.09
CA SER A 232 -24.99 -7.28 5.95
C SER A 232 -26.01 -7.30 4.80
N ASN A 233 -26.39 -6.14 4.26
CA ASN A 233 -27.31 -5.99 3.12
C ASN A 233 -26.55 -5.74 1.80
N GLU A 234 -25.23 -5.96 1.78
CA GLU A 234 -24.35 -5.62 0.66
C GLU A 234 -24.44 -4.14 0.24
N GLN A 235 -24.79 -3.24 1.16
CA GLN A 235 -24.67 -1.79 0.95
C GLN A 235 -23.26 -1.33 1.34
N VAL A 236 -22.63 -0.51 0.51
CA VAL A 236 -21.27 -0.04 0.77
C VAL A 236 -21.28 0.98 1.91
N VAL A 237 -20.59 0.64 2.99
CA VAL A 237 -20.31 1.52 4.13
C VAL A 237 -18.95 2.17 3.92
N GLU A 238 -18.94 3.51 3.90
CA GLU A 238 -17.75 4.35 3.78
C GLU A 238 -16.74 4.10 4.93
N MET A 239 -15.45 4.33 4.65
CA MET A 239 -14.33 4.13 5.59
C MET A 239 -14.60 4.69 6.99
N LYS A 240 -15.09 5.94 7.09
CA LYS A 240 -15.31 6.62 8.37
C LYS A 240 -16.42 5.99 9.23
N ASN A 241 -17.28 5.18 8.61
CA ASN A 241 -18.38 4.49 9.26
C ASN A 241 -18.06 3.03 9.61
N GLN A 242 -16.89 2.54 9.20
CA GLN A 242 -16.42 1.20 9.58
C GLN A 242 -15.99 1.17 11.05
N GLU A 243 -16.21 0.04 11.72
CA GLU A 243 -15.94 -0.09 13.15
C GLU A 243 -14.45 0.03 13.49
N PHE A 244 -13.57 -0.52 12.64
CA PHE A 244 -12.11 -0.40 12.82
C PHE A 244 -11.64 1.06 12.74
N TYR A 245 -12.34 1.91 11.96
CA TYR A 245 -12.05 3.34 11.88
C TYR A 245 -12.56 4.05 13.13
N ARG A 246 -13.81 3.80 13.52
CA ARG A 246 -14.43 4.45 14.69
C ARG A 246 -13.67 4.17 15.98
N ARG A 247 -13.23 2.92 16.16
CA ARG A 247 -12.40 2.44 17.28
C ARG A 247 -10.91 2.71 17.09
N ASP A 248 -10.50 3.19 15.92
CA ASP A 248 -9.11 3.47 15.55
C ASP A 248 -8.15 2.30 15.83
N THR A 249 -8.57 1.08 15.53
CA THR A 249 -7.91 -0.17 15.97
C THR A 249 -6.48 -0.32 15.48
N PHE A 250 -6.15 0.29 14.34
CA PHE A 250 -4.81 0.29 13.76
C PHE A 250 -4.32 1.70 13.38
N GLY A 251 -4.96 2.76 13.88
CA GLY A 251 -4.48 4.14 13.69
C GLY A 251 -4.97 4.86 12.43
N LEU A 252 -5.91 4.30 11.67
CA LEU A 252 -6.42 4.91 10.44
C LEU A 252 -7.14 6.24 10.68
N LYS A 253 -7.92 6.36 11.77
CA LYS A 253 -8.61 7.60 12.12
C LYS A 253 -7.61 8.65 12.56
N GLU A 254 -6.56 8.27 13.27
CA GLU A 254 -5.48 9.20 13.64
C GLU A 254 -4.68 9.66 12.41
N LEU A 255 -4.35 8.76 11.47
CA LEU A 255 -3.74 9.13 10.18
C LEU A 255 -4.62 10.12 9.40
N ASP A 256 -5.93 9.88 9.34
CA ASP A 256 -6.86 10.78 8.65
C ASP A 256 -6.93 12.14 9.35
N ALA A 257 -7.07 12.15 10.68
CA ALA A 257 -7.18 13.36 11.47
C ALA A 257 -5.94 14.28 11.34
N ARG A 258 -4.74 13.72 11.17
CA ARG A 258 -3.51 14.50 10.93
C ARG A 258 -3.25 14.83 9.45
N GLY A 259 -4.21 14.56 8.56
CA GLY A 259 -4.09 14.83 7.12
C GLY A 259 -3.12 13.91 6.37
N ALA A 260 -2.71 12.78 6.97
CA ALA A 260 -1.78 11.85 6.35
C ALA A 260 -2.46 10.94 5.31
N VAL A 261 -3.80 10.83 5.31
CA VAL A 261 -4.54 10.07 4.30
C VAL A 261 -4.81 10.94 3.07
N SER A 262 -4.64 10.39 1.87
CA SER A 262 -5.06 10.98 0.61
C SER A 262 -5.78 9.93 -0.22
N VAL A 263 -7.01 10.21 -0.62
CA VAL A 263 -7.79 9.35 -1.52
C VAL A 263 -7.69 9.90 -2.94
N CYS A 264 -7.40 9.05 -3.91
CA CYS A 264 -7.44 9.38 -5.33
C CYS A 264 -8.37 8.39 -6.03
N VAL A 265 -9.54 8.88 -6.45
CA VAL A 265 -10.51 8.08 -7.21
C VAL A 265 -10.34 8.40 -8.70
N GLN A 266 -10.15 7.37 -9.52
CA GLN A 266 -10.05 7.52 -10.97
C GLN A 266 -11.04 6.58 -11.68
N ALA A 267 -11.96 7.17 -12.45
CA ALA A 267 -12.86 6.39 -13.30
C ALA A 267 -12.15 5.94 -14.61
N GLY A 268 -12.73 4.94 -15.28
CA GLY A 268 -12.28 4.44 -16.57
C GLY A 268 -11.02 3.56 -16.54
N VAL A 269 -10.58 3.10 -15.36
CA VAL A 269 -9.38 2.28 -15.21
C VAL A 269 -9.75 0.87 -14.78
N LYS A 270 -9.42 -0.11 -15.62
CA LYS A 270 -9.54 -1.53 -15.30
C LYS A 270 -8.42 -1.95 -14.34
N HIS A 271 -8.66 -2.99 -13.54
CA HIS A 271 -7.74 -3.46 -12.51
C HIS A 271 -6.30 -3.66 -13.03
N THR A 272 -6.17 -4.31 -14.18
CA THR A 272 -4.88 -4.61 -14.83
C THR A 272 -4.16 -3.39 -15.42
N HIS A 273 -4.79 -2.22 -15.41
CA HIS A 273 -4.24 -0.99 -15.99
C HIS A 273 -3.79 0.05 -14.96
N TRP A 274 -4.02 -0.18 -13.66
CA TRP A 274 -3.65 0.79 -12.61
C TRP A 274 -2.16 1.13 -12.58
N HIS A 275 -1.28 0.15 -12.86
CA HIS A 275 0.18 0.31 -12.88
C HIS A 275 0.74 0.59 -14.29
N SER A 276 -0.10 0.80 -15.31
CA SER A 276 0.34 1.12 -16.68
C SER A 276 -0.36 2.34 -17.27
N ASN A 277 -1.28 2.97 -16.53
CA ASN A 277 -1.98 4.17 -16.93
C ASN A 277 -1.22 5.44 -16.50
N HIS A 278 -0.75 6.22 -17.46
CA HIS A 278 0.01 7.45 -17.20
C HIS A 278 -0.81 8.52 -16.45
N THR A 279 -2.10 8.65 -16.74
CA THR A 279 -2.99 9.59 -16.06
C THR A 279 -3.14 9.25 -14.58
N VAL A 280 -3.24 7.96 -14.24
CA VAL A 280 -3.23 7.51 -12.84
C VAL A 280 -1.93 7.91 -12.15
N PHE A 281 -0.79 7.70 -12.80
CA PHE A 281 0.52 8.05 -12.24
C PHE A 281 0.60 9.55 -11.91
N VAL A 282 0.32 10.42 -12.89
CA VAL A 282 0.40 11.88 -12.72
C VAL A 282 -0.59 12.37 -11.66
N ASN A 283 -1.84 11.92 -11.72
CA ASN A 283 -2.89 12.44 -10.83
C ASN A 283 -2.74 11.94 -9.39
N CYS A 284 -2.33 10.67 -9.22
CA CYS A 284 -2.47 9.98 -7.94
C CYS A 284 -1.14 9.63 -7.25
N MET A 285 -0.01 9.56 -7.98
CA MET A 285 1.24 8.99 -7.44
C MET A 285 2.39 9.97 -7.42
N GLU A 286 2.66 10.66 -8.53
CA GLU A 286 3.89 11.40 -8.79
C GLU A 286 4.28 12.32 -7.63
N LYS A 287 3.37 13.20 -7.21
CA LYS A 287 3.61 14.18 -6.12
C LYS A 287 3.96 13.56 -4.75
N TRP A 288 3.77 12.26 -4.57
CA TRP A 288 4.04 11.55 -3.31
C TRP A 288 5.33 10.73 -3.32
N LEU A 289 6.07 10.75 -4.44
CA LEU A 289 7.30 9.97 -4.65
C LEU A 289 8.56 10.85 -4.62
N THR A 290 8.54 11.89 -3.78
CA THR A 290 9.65 12.84 -3.58
C THR A 290 10.56 12.45 -2.41
#